data_AF-A0A6P6JMH7-F1
#
_entry.id   AF-A0A6P6JMH7-F1
#
_cell.length_a   1.000
_cell.length_b   1.000
_cell.length_c   1.000
_cell.angle_alpha   90.00
_cell.angle_beta   90.00
_cell.angle_gamma   90.00
#
_symmetry.space_group_name_H-M   'P 1'
#
loop_
_entity.id
_entity.type
_entity.pdbx_description
1 polymer ?
#
loop_
_entity_poly.entity_id
_entity_poly.type
_entity_poly.pdbx_seq_one_letter_code
_entity_poly.pdbx_strand_id
1 'polypeptide(L)'
;MEVPDDFNFSDQAVNSPEYKRRRKNPELQKPSDGHEKHLPFLPPTVPIKISHCFEKISPALEETPHSLSWMTEESSDSVLKAESSTYSFSEDVEVFTPVLSGDEDKLKNTYRFVCAHAGQFHCSLTNLVFVMEGKGEVLYRVDSWDPRLLDGLGQMKAAGPLYNIDCSAKSVLRLQLPHCVIFSEENKDGLAVAHFTGGNVEIIQPLRVTETHVIIDIRDLSRFGLIWIKTIFGYPIDGQVLLFLRPVTVEQEQKILNVHLLPGNVPVTEVQCFHHNKSYIETSSKCCLFTDRQYSLCCQPENCEVQPMSEIFQLDNFGPNYHPSFEVFLDVNIKEVKLGVVDKTEDGKEVWPRRRILLTAPSKAAEPPAHRRIPETEFVNTHGDKLTQRVSSVMAIADSLKTKKIITPEMWSKIHVAETPQEKMRHLLNALESGGDNAKVEFCRLLKEYEPGLVKELGPHL
;
A
#
# COMPACT_ATOMS: atom_id res chain seq x y z
N MET A 1 -66.42 10.44 5.90
CA MET A 1 -66.39 11.68 5.09
C MET A 1 -65.63 11.32 3.83
N GLU A 2 -66.27 11.59 2.70
CA GLU A 2 -66.24 10.83 1.45
C GLU A 2 -64.94 10.97 0.62
N VAL A 3 -64.66 9.91 -0.16
CA VAL A 3 -63.93 9.89 -1.45
C VAL A 3 -65.04 9.93 -2.51
N PRO A 4 -64.99 10.73 -3.61
CA PRO A 4 -64.19 10.38 -4.80
C PRO A 4 -63.75 11.54 -5.73
N ASP A 5 -62.83 11.27 -6.67
CA ASP A 5 -63.14 11.35 -8.12
C ASP A 5 -61.91 11.03 -9.01
N ASP A 6 -62.09 10.03 -9.86
CA ASP A 6 -61.34 9.78 -11.08
C ASP A 6 -61.75 10.81 -12.15
N PHE A 7 -60.81 11.37 -12.91
CA PHE A 7 -61.09 11.79 -14.28
C PHE A 7 -59.89 11.57 -15.20
N ASN A 8 -60.11 10.67 -16.13
CA ASN A 8 -59.29 10.30 -17.28
C ASN A 8 -59.77 11.15 -18.47
N PHE A 9 -58.89 11.68 -19.33
CA PHE A 9 -59.27 11.97 -20.72
C PHE A 9 -58.09 11.89 -21.69
N SER A 10 -58.44 11.32 -22.84
CA SER A 10 -57.70 10.72 -23.93
C SER A 10 -57.32 11.69 -25.07
N ASP A 11 -56.46 11.16 -25.96
CA ASP A 11 -55.99 11.66 -27.27
C ASP A 11 -56.97 12.49 -28.12
N GLN A 12 -56.43 13.46 -28.87
CA GLN A 12 -56.72 13.65 -30.30
C GLN A 12 -55.69 14.55 -31.02
N ALA A 13 -55.18 14.05 -32.15
CA ALA A 13 -54.41 14.78 -33.16
C ALA A 13 -55.30 15.69 -34.03
N VAL A 14 -54.70 16.66 -34.75
CA VAL A 14 -54.92 16.98 -36.19
C VAL A 14 -54.32 18.36 -36.60
N ASN A 15 -53.53 18.31 -37.71
CA ASN A 15 -53.24 19.32 -38.76
C ASN A 15 -52.10 20.40 -38.70
N SER A 16 -51.23 20.25 -39.72
CA SER A 16 -50.13 21.03 -40.37
C SER A 16 -50.58 22.40 -40.99
N PRO A 17 -49.80 23.25 -41.75
CA PRO A 17 -48.41 23.13 -42.29
C PRO A 17 -47.54 24.45 -42.43
N GLU A 18 -46.35 24.29 -43.08
CA GLU A 18 -45.46 25.28 -43.76
C GLU A 18 -44.35 25.97 -42.92
N TYR A 19 -43.07 26.12 -43.34
CA TYR A 19 -42.50 26.44 -44.65
C TYR A 19 -41.02 25.97 -44.77
N LYS A 20 -40.56 25.63 -45.99
CA LYS A 20 -39.24 25.08 -46.34
C LYS A 20 -38.29 26.14 -46.94
N ARG A 21 -36.97 25.94 -46.71
CA ARG A 21 -35.76 26.26 -47.54
C ARG A 21 -35.28 27.72 -47.68
N ARG A 22 -33.97 27.93 -47.42
CA ARG A 22 -32.94 28.19 -48.46
C ARG A 22 -31.49 28.12 -47.94
N ARG A 23 -30.64 27.47 -48.76
CA ARG A 23 -29.16 27.40 -48.69
C ARG A 23 -28.52 28.73 -49.11
N LYS A 24 -27.31 29.02 -48.63
CA LYS A 24 -26.16 29.46 -49.46
C LYS A 24 -24.82 29.32 -48.72
N ASN A 25 -23.85 28.75 -49.44
CA ASN A 25 -22.42 28.63 -49.17
C ASN A 25 -21.72 29.98 -49.43
N PRO A 26 -20.48 30.20 -48.95
CA PRO A 26 -19.41 30.49 -49.90
C PRO A 26 -18.05 29.82 -49.61
N GLU A 27 -17.19 29.91 -50.61
CA GLU A 27 -16.03 29.11 -51.00
C GLU A 27 -14.74 29.24 -50.18
N LEU A 28 -13.86 28.26 -50.46
CA LEU A 28 -12.46 28.10 -50.08
C LEU A 28 -11.54 29.28 -50.47
N GLN A 29 -10.53 29.51 -49.62
CA GLN A 29 -9.19 29.93 -50.04
C GLN A 29 -8.12 29.17 -49.21
N LYS A 30 -7.20 28.47 -49.90
CA LYS A 30 -5.98 27.86 -49.34
C LYS A 30 -4.83 28.90 -49.30
N PRO A 31 -3.86 28.72 -48.38
CA PRO A 31 -2.46 28.47 -48.77
C PRO A 31 -1.84 27.33 -47.92
N SER A 32 -1.28 26.26 -48.51
CA SER A 32 0.12 26.04 -48.95
C SER A 32 1.10 25.63 -47.84
N ASP A 33 1.53 24.36 -47.93
CA ASP A 33 2.80 23.72 -47.58
C ASP A 33 3.45 23.81 -46.18
N GLY A 34 3.73 22.61 -45.66
CA GLY A 34 5.07 22.28 -45.15
C GLY A 34 5.22 22.12 -43.64
N HIS A 35 5.05 20.89 -43.14
CA HIS A 35 6.00 20.18 -42.26
C HIS A 35 5.30 18.99 -41.58
N GLU A 36 5.39 17.82 -42.22
CA GLU A 36 5.02 16.54 -41.65
C GLU A 36 6.08 16.16 -40.59
N LYS A 37 5.71 16.26 -39.31
CA LYS A 37 6.50 15.68 -38.23
C LYS A 37 5.99 14.26 -37.99
N HIS A 38 6.84 13.28 -38.29
CA HIS A 38 6.65 11.88 -37.95
C HIS A 38 6.22 11.70 -36.49
N LEU A 39 5.00 11.19 -36.28
CA LEU A 39 4.63 10.54 -35.02
C LEU A 39 5.41 9.21 -34.93
N PRO A 40 6.03 8.88 -33.78
CA PRO A 40 6.67 7.59 -33.62
C PRO A 40 5.58 6.49 -33.57
N PHE A 41 5.74 5.52 -34.47
CA PHE A 41 5.00 4.26 -34.46
C PHE A 41 5.09 3.61 -33.08
N LEU A 42 3.95 3.45 -32.42
CA LEU A 42 3.82 2.52 -31.29
C LEU A 42 4.09 1.10 -31.82
N PRO A 43 4.95 0.30 -31.15
CA PRO A 43 5.13 -1.09 -31.55
C PRO A 43 3.82 -1.86 -31.34
N PRO A 44 3.54 -2.89 -32.16
CA PRO A 44 2.35 -3.70 -31.99
C PRO A 44 2.35 -4.36 -30.60
N THR A 45 1.21 -4.26 -29.91
CA THR A 45 0.91 -4.97 -28.67
C THR A 45 1.09 -6.47 -28.91
N VAL A 46 2.09 -7.05 -28.26
CA VAL A 46 2.27 -8.51 -28.21
C VAL A 46 1.13 -9.07 -27.36
N PRO A 47 0.33 -10.03 -27.86
CA PRO A 47 -0.71 -10.65 -27.05
C PRO A 47 -0.07 -11.40 -25.88
N ILE A 48 -0.54 -11.10 -24.67
CA ILE A 48 -0.17 -11.83 -23.45
C ILE A 48 -0.66 -13.27 -23.60
N LYS A 49 0.25 -14.25 -23.49
CA LYS A 49 -0.12 -15.68 -23.53
C LYS A 49 -0.46 -16.15 -22.11
N ILE A 50 -1.64 -16.76 -21.97
CA ILE A 50 -2.06 -17.45 -20.76
C ILE A 50 -1.70 -18.93 -20.92
N SER A 51 -0.88 -19.47 -20.03
CA SER A 51 -0.66 -20.92 -19.95
C SER A 51 -1.68 -21.53 -18.99
N HIS A 52 -2.65 -22.26 -19.51
CA HIS A 52 -3.58 -23.03 -18.70
C HIS A 52 -3.03 -24.44 -18.47
N CYS A 53 -2.70 -24.79 -17.22
CA CYS A 53 -2.57 -26.18 -16.79
C CYS A 53 -3.90 -26.61 -16.14
N PHE A 54 -4.85 -27.06 -16.95
CA PHE A 54 -6.03 -27.80 -16.46
C PHE A 54 -5.89 -29.26 -16.89
N GLU A 55 -5.54 -30.14 -15.95
CA GLU A 55 -5.82 -31.56 -16.13
C GLU A 55 -7.34 -31.77 -16.05
N LYS A 56 -7.92 -32.33 -17.11
CA LYS A 56 -9.35 -32.62 -17.23
C LYS A 56 -9.71 -33.75 -16.27
N ILE A 57 -10.58 -33.47 -15.31
CA ILE A 57 -11.41 -34.50 -14.68
C ILE A 57 -12.77 -34.44 -15.36
N SER A 58 -13.13 -35.51 -16.09
CA SER A 58 -14.46 -35.67 -16.70
C SER A 58 -15.49 -36.10 -15.64
N PRO A 59 -16.76 -35.68 -15.74
CA PRO A 59 -17.81 -36.07 -14.81
C PRO A 59 -18.47 -37.38 -15.30
N ALA A 60 -18.76 -38.30 -14.38
CA ALA A 60 -19.69 -39.41 -14.61
C ALA A 60 -20.91 -39.24 -13.70
N LEU A 61 -22.08 -39.36 -14.33
CA LEU A 61 -23.43 -39.18 -13.80
C LEU A 61 -23.84 -40.26 -12.78
N GLU A 62 -24.85 -39.90 -11.99
CA GLU A 62 -25.53 -40.59 -10.89
C GLU A 62 -25.98 -42.04 -11.17
N GLU A 63 -25.93 -42.90 -10.14
CA GLU A 63 -27.09 -43.62 -9.56
C GLU A 63 -26.68 -44.31 -8.22
N THR A 64 -27.62 -44.44 -7.28
CA THR A 64 -27.46 -45.04 -5.93
C THR A 64 -28.22 -46.38 -5.85
N PRO A 65 -28.27 -47.10 -4.71
CA PRO A 65 -27.24 -47.62 -3.79
C PRO A 65 -27.30 -49.17 -3.72
N HIS A 66 -26.36 -49.86 -3.02
CA HIS A 66 -26.58 -51.05 -2.17
C HIS A 66 -25.26 -51.81 -1.85
N SER A 67 -24.96 -51.92 -0.55
CA SER A 67 -24.50 -53.10 0.22
C SER A 67 -23.43 -54.08 -0.32
N LEU A 68 -22.43 -54.35 0.57
CA LEU A 68 -21.56 -55.54 0.75
C LEU A 68 -20.13 -55.55 0.15
N SER A 69 -19.17 -55.31 1.06
CA SER A 69 -18.11 -56.25 1.50
C SER A 69 -16.91 -56.63 0.59
N TRP A 70 -15.70 -56.31 1.10
CA TRP A 70 -14.35 -56.90 0.94
C TRP A 70 -13.86 -57.34 -0.46
N MET A 71 -12.68 -56.91 -0.90
CA MET A 71 -11.38 -57.57 -0.70
C MET A 71 -10.24 -56.73 -1.28
N THR A 72 -9.09 -56.91 -0.66
CA THR A 72 -7.74 -56.53 -1.09
C THR A 72 -7.36 -57.03 -2.47
N GLU A 73 -6.63 -56.23 -3.24
CA GLU A 73 -5.51 -56.73 -4.06
C GLU A 73 -4.54 -55.60 -4.41
N GLU A 74 -3.27 -55.81 -4.04
CA GLU A 74 -2.12 -55.01 -4.42
C GLU A 74 -1.85 -55.18 -5.92
N SER A 75 -1.56 -54.09 -6.62
CA SER A 75 -0.82 -54.14 -7.88
C SER A 75 0.19 -53.01 -7.91
N SER A 76 1.45 -53.43 -7.86
CA SER A 76 2.66 -52.67 -8.00
C SER A 76 2.80 -52.10 -9.41
N ASP A 77 3.06 -50.80 -9.53
CA ASP A 77 3.89 -50.30 -10.62
C ASP A 77 4.71 -49.07 -10.21
N SER A 78 5.98 -49.16 -10.57
CA SER A 78 7.10 -48.32 -10.15
C SER A 78 7.02 -46.90 -10.71
N VAL A 79 6.92 -45.91 -9.81
CA VAL A 79 7.15 -44.50 -10.15
C VAL A 79 8.52 -44.08 -9.60
N LEU A 80 9.35 -43.55 -10.49
CA LEU A 80 10.63 -42.93 -10.19
C LEU A 80 10.42 -41.85 -9.12
N LYS A 81 10.98 -42.11 -7.94
CA LYS A 81 10.95 -41.24 -6.77
C LYS A 81 11.81 -40.01 -7.06
N ALA A 82 11.18 -38.91 -7.45
CA ALA A 82 11.80 -37.59 -7.28
C ALA A 82 11.86 -37.32 -5.78
N GLU A 83 13.07 -37.20 -5.24
CA GLU A 83 13.31 -36.89 -3.83
C GLU A 83 12.77 -35.50 -3.53
N SER A 84 11.54 -35.43 -3.01
CA SER A 84 11.03 -34.28 -2.29
C SER A 84 11.79 -34.23 -0.96
N SER A 85 12.83 -33.41 -0.89
CA SER A 85 13.53 -33.12 0.36
C SER A 85 12.56 -32.43 1.30
N THR A 86 12.03 -33.17 2.26
CA THR A 86 11.20 -32.64 3.34
C THR A 86 12.08 -31.81 4.27
N TYR A 87 12.32 -30.53 3.92
CA TYR A 87 12.95 -29.59 4.82
C TYR A 87 11.99 -29.33 6.00
N SER A 88 12.35 -29.82 7.18
CA SER A 88 11.67 -29.47 8.43
C SER A 88 12.11 -28.07 8.85
N PHE A 89 11.39 -27.05 8.39
CA PHE A 89 11.53 -25.71 8.96
C PHE A 89 11.01 -25.70 10.40
N SER A 90 11.61 -24.89 11.27
CA SER A 90 10.97 -24.55 12.54
C SER A 90 9.57 -24.01 12.26
N GLU A 91 8.58 -24.45 13.02
CA GLU A 91 7.21 -23.91 12.94
C GLU A 91 7.15 -22.45 13.46
N ASP A 92 8.19 -22.00 14.17
CA ASP A 92 8.27 -20.63 14.67
C ASP A 92 8.42 -19.64 13.52
N VAL A 93 7.42 -18.76 13.41
CA VAL A 93 7.40 -17.66 12.43
C VAL A 93 8.00 -16.42 13.10
N GLU A 94 9.11 -15.93 12.54
CA GLU A 94 9.76 -14.71 13.01
C GLU A 94 9.08 -13.47 12.42
N VAL A 95 8.67 -12.53 13.28
CA VAL A 95 8.09 -11.27 12.80
C VAL A 95 9.20 -10.26 12.51
N PHE A 96 9.14 -9.62 11.36
CA PHE A 96 10.04 -8.53 11.00
C PHE A 96 9.26 -7.30 10.55
N THR A 97 9.85 -6.11 10.75
CA THR A 97 9.38 -4.87 10.16
C THR A 97 10.35 -4.48 9.03
N PRO A 98 9.90 -4.42 7.77
CA PRO A 98 10.77 -4.02 6.66
C PRO A 98 11.22 -2.58 6.79
N VAL A 99 12.42 -2.28 6.29
CA VAL A 99 12.89 -0.91 6.13
C VAL A 99 12.21 -0.31 4.91
N LEU A 100 11.56 0.83 5.08
CA LEU A 100 10.97 1.59 3.98
C LEU A 100 12.03 2.47 3.33
N SER A 101 12.21 2.32 2.02
CA SER A 101 12.96 3.28 1.20
C SER A 101 11.98 3.97 0.27
N GLY A 102 11.68 5.23 0.58
CA GLY A 102 10.97 6.15 -0.31
C GLY A 102 11.97 7.11 -0.94
N ASP A 103 11.91 7.27 -2.25
CA ASP A 103 12.40 8.46 -2.93
C ASP A 103 11.35 9.55 -2.65
N GLU A 104 11.72 10.74 -2.15
CA GLU A 104 10.74 11.78 -1.79
C GLU A 104 9.84 12.15 -3.00
N ASP A 105 10.29 11.87 -4.22
CA ASP A 105 9.55 12.07 -5.48
C ASP A 105 8.69 10.87 -5.93
N LYS A 106 8.78 9.70 -5.29
CA LYS A 106 7.99 8.50 -5.64
C LYS A 106 7.11 8.08 -4.49
N LEU A 107 5.80 8.36 -4.62
CA LEU A 107 4.69 7.90 -3.78
C LEU A 107 4.54 6.36 -3.63
N LYS A 108 5.57 5.56 -3.96
CA LYS A 108 5.56 4.09 -3.85
C LYS A 108 6.57 3.63 -2.80
N ASN A 109 6.06 3.02 -1.74
CA ASN A 109 6.92 2.37 -0.74
C ASN A 109 7.66 1.20 -1.37
N THR A 110 8.99 1.21 -1.27
CA THR A 110 9.77 -0.01 -1.44
C THR A 110 10.12 -0.53 -0.06
N TYR A 111 9.73 -1.78 0.19
CA TYR A 111 9.97 -2.51 1.42
C TYR A 111 11.24 -3.34 1.26
N ARG A 112 12.14 -3.23 2.23
CA ARG A 112 13.41 -3.95 2.25
C ARG A 112 13.53 -4.81 3.49
N PHE A 113 13.81 -6.09 3.27
CA PHE A 113 14.03 -7.08 4.32
C PHE A 113 15.37 -7.78 4.11
N VAL A 114 16.14 -7.97 5.18
CA VAL A 114 17.41 -8.70 5.16
C VAL A 114 17.34 -9.79 6.23
N CYS A 115 17.49 -11.04 5.83
CA CYS A 115 17.60 -12.17 6.74
C CYS A 115 19.03 -12.72 6.76
N ALA A 116 19.46 -13.28 7.89
CA ALA A 116 20.79 -13.86 8.06
C ALA A 116 20.82 -15.39 7.95
N HIS A 117 19.66 -16.04 7.96
CA HIS A 117 19.53 -17.51 8.00
C HIS A 117 18.23 -17.98 7.33
N ALA A 118 18.12 -19.29 7.18
CA ALA A 118 16.91 -19.97 6.75
C ALA A 118 15.79 -19.79 7.80
N GLY A 119 14.54 -19.74 7.37
CA GLY A 119 13.41 -19.60 8.30
C GLY A 119 12.14 -19.06 7.65
N GLN A 120 11.10 -18.89 8.46
CA GLN A 120 9.83 -18.30 8.05
C GLN A 120 9.70 -16.90 8.66
N PHE A 121 9.49 -15.90 7.82
CA PHE A 121 9.53 -14.50 8.23
C PHE A 121 8.23 -13.79 7.87
N HIS A 122 7.47 -13.31 8.86
CA HIS A 122 6.21 -12.59 8.69
C HIS A 122 6.42 -11.08 8.76
N CYS A 123 6.05 -10.39 7.69
CA CYS A 123 6.11 -8.93 7.61
C CYS A 123 5.01 -8.29 8.45
N SER A 124 5.37 -7.43 9.40
CA SER A 124 4.42 -6.73 10.27
C SER A 124 3.58 -5.65 9.56
N LEU A 125 3.96 -5.21 8.34
CA LEU A 125 3.28 -4.12 7.62
C LEU A 125 2.35 -4.64 6.52
N THR A 126 2.76 -5.69 5.80
CA THR A 126 2.03 -6.23 4.64
C THR A 126 1.45 -7.61 4.88
N ASN A 127 1.76 -8.26 6.01
CA ASN A 127 1.41 -9.65 6.32
C ASN A 127 1.89 -10.66 5.25
N LEU A 128 2.90 -10.31 4.45
CA LEU A 128 3.58 -11.29 3.60
C LEU A 128 4.43 -12.20 4.47
N VAL A 129 4.44 -13.49 4.18
CA VAL A 129 5.39 -14.43 4.79
C VAL A 129 6.35 -14.94 3.73
N PHE A 130 7.65 -14.75 4.01
CA PHE A 130 8.74 -15.28 3.19
C PHE A 130 9.34 -16.51 3.87
N VAL A 131 9.36 -17.63 3.17
CA VAL A 131 10.13 -18.81 3.60
C VAL A 131 11.46 -18.79 2.89
N MET A 132 12.53 -18.61 3.65
CA MET A 132 13.89 -18.41 3.16
C MET A 132 14.72 -19.68 3.33
N GLU A 133 15.48 -20.07 2.31
CA GLU A 133 16.47 -21.16 2.36
C GLU A 133 17.72 -20.78 3.16
N GLY A 134 18.01 -19.48 3.24
CA GLY A 134 19.24 -18.98 3.83
C GLY A 134 19.27 -17.47 3.88
N LYS A 135 20.47 -16.91 4.08
CA LYS A 135 20.72 -15.47 4.07
C LYS A 135 20.32 -14.87 2.71
N GLY A 136 19.61 -13.75 2.75
CA GLY A 136 19.22 -13.03 1.55
C GLY A 136 18.68 -11.63 1.85
N GLU A 137 18.54 -10.85 0.79
CA GLU A 137 17.86 -9.55 0.81
C GLU A 137 16.63 -9.66 -0.10
N VAL A 138 15.47 -9.30 0.44
CA VAL A 138 14.21 -9.24 -0.29
C VAL A 138 13.82 -7.77 -0.43
N LEU A 139 13.63 -7.34 -1.68
CA LEU A 139 13.07 -6.06 -2.03
C LEU A 139 11.69 -6.29 -2.61
N TYR A 140 10.67 -5.63 -2.08
CA TYR A 140 9.35 -5.74 -2.65
C TYR A 140 8.55 -4.44 -2.54
N ARG A 141 7.51 -4.33 -3.36
CA ARG A 141 6.59 -3.19 -3.35
C ARG A 141 5.22 -3.63 -3.80
N VAL A 142 4.20 -2.86 -3.40
CA VAL A 142 2.86 -2.98 -3.97
C VAL A 142 2.86 -2.31 -5.35
N ASP A 143 2.52 -3.07 -6.38
CA ASP A 143 2.37 -2.62 -7.75
C ASP A 143 0.88 -2.53 -8.12
N SER A 144 0.58 -1.92 -9.26
CA SER A 144 -0.81 -1.71 -9.68
C SER A 144 -1.29 -2.86 -10.58
N TRP A 145 -2.54 -3.29 -10.38
CA TRP A 145 -3.26 -4.09 -11.36
C TRP A 145 -3.58 -3.22 -12.57
N ASP A 146 -2.71 -3.24 -13.58
CA ASP A 146 -2.98 -2.59 -14.86
C ASP A 146 -4.13 -3.31 -15.56
N PRO A 147 -5.17 -2.61 -16.06
CA PRO A 147 -6.27 -3.21 -16.80
C PRO A 147 -5.81 -4.15 -17.93
N ARG A 148 -4.68 -3.85 -18.57
CA ARG A 148 -4.09 -4.71 -19.62
C ARG A 148 -3.60 -6.06 -19.10
N LEU A 149 -3.20 -6.11 -17.81
CA LEU A 149 -2.85 -7.36 -17.14
C LEU A 149 -4.10 -8.18 -16.79
N LEU A 150 -5.23 -7.50 -16.53
CA LEU A 150 -6.52 -8.12 -16.25
C LEU A 150 -7.21 -8.62 -17.53
N ASP A 151 -7.00 -7.98 -18.69
CA ASP A 151 -7.54 -8.44 -19.99
C ASP A 151 -7.09 -9.89 -20.31
N GLY A 152 -5.86 -10.25 -19.90
CA GLY A 152 -5.32 -11.59 -20.00
C GLY A 152 -5.83 -12.58 -18.93
N LEU A 153 -6.73 -12.18 -18.04
CA LEU A 153 -7.25 -13.02 -16.96
C LEU A 153 -8.74 -13.39 -17.16
N GLY A 154 -9.37 -12.93 -18.24
CA GLY A 154 -10.75 -13.28 -18.58
C GLY A 154 -11.75 -12.77 -17.53
N GLN A 155 -12.51 -13.67 -16.91
CA GLN A 155 -13.51 -13.32 -15.88
C GLN A 155 -12.93 -13.29 -14.46
N MET A 156 -11.64 -13.59 -14.28
CA MET A 156 -11.01 -13.62 -12.97
C MET A 156 -10.83 -12.20 -12.43
N LYS A 157 -11.05 -12.01 -11.12
CA LYS A 157 -10.92 -10.70 -10.46
C LYS A 157 -9.72 -10.69 -9.53
N ALA A 158 -9.11 -9.53 -9.30
CA ALA A 158 -8.11 -9.38 -8.25
C ALA A 158 -8.73 -9.70 -6.88
N ALA A 159 -8.00 -10.42 -6.05
CA ALA A 159 -8.39 -10.79 -4.68
C ALA A 159 -7.36 -10.33 -3.63
N GLY A 160 -6.38 -9.53 -4.04
CA GLY A 160 -5.36 -8.96 -3.16
C GLY A 160 -4.44 -7.97 -3.87
N PRO A 161 -3.55 -7.29 -3.13
CA PRO A 161 -2.51 -6.46 -3.71
C PRO A 161 -1.59 -7.26 -4.65
N LEU A 162 -1.10 -6.60 -5.70
CA LEU A 162 -0.09 -7.14 -6.58
C LEU A 162 1.29 -6.80 -6.00
N TYR A 163 2.09 -7.79 -5.64
CA TYR A 163 3.42 -7.60 -5.06
C TYR A 163 4.49 -7.85 -6.10
N ASN A 164 5.34 -6.86 -6.38
CA ASN A 164 6.57 -7.07 -7.13
C ASN A 164 7.69 -7.39 -6.14
N ILE A 165 8.22 -8.61 -6.21
CA ILE A 165 9.17 -9.17 -5.26
C ILE A 165 10.45 -9.52 -6.01
N ASP A 166 11.58 -9.11 -5.46
CA ASP A 166 12.92 -9.44 -5.93
C ASP A 166 13.79 -9.93 -4.76
N CYS A 167 14.66 -10.88 -5.04
CA CYS A 167 15.66 -11.38 -4.12
C CYS A 167 16.91 -11.78 -4.90
N SER A 168 17.96 -10.98 -4.77
CA SER A 168 19.22 -11.17 -5.52
C SER A 168 19.88 -12.52 -5.24
N ALA A 169 19.75 -13.02 -4.01
CA ALA A 169 20.27 -14.32 -3.59
C ALA A 169 19.40 -15.50 -4.06
N LYS A 170 18.20 -15.24 -4.62
CA LYS A 170 17.19 -16.25 -4.99
C LYS A 170 16.85 -17.24 -3.85
N SER A 171 16.96 -16.77 -2.61
CA SER A 171 16.82 -17.59 -1.41
C SER A 171 15.36 -17.75 -0.93
N VAL A 172 14.39 -17.18 -1.65
CA VAL A 172 12.95 -17.32 -1.31
C VAL A 172 12.45 -18.64 -1.90
N LEU A 173 12.10 -19.60 -1.04
CA LEU A 173 11.58 -20.90 -1.46
C LEU A 173 10.07 -20.91 -1.62
N ARG A 174 9.38 -20.19 -0.73
CA ARG A 174 7.93 -20.18 -0.67
C ARG A 174 7.43 -18.82 -0.21
N LEU A 175 6.29 -18.45 -0.77
CA LEU A 175 5.58 -17.23 -0.46
C LEU A 175 4.23 -17.57 0.16
N GLN A 176 3.86 -16.86 1.22
CA GLN A 176 2.50 -16.88 1.74
C GLN A 176 1.89 -15.49 1.55
N LEU A 177 0.87 -15.43 0.69
CA LEU A 177 0.17 -14.21 0.29
C LEU A 177 -1.07 -14.04 1.17
N PRO A 178 -1.26 -12.89 1.84
CA PRO A 178 -2.43 -12.67 2.69
C PRO A 178 -3.70 -12.52 1.84
N HIS A 179 -4.75 -13.24 2.22
CA HIS A 179 -6.10 -13.06 1.69
C HIS A 179 -7.04 -12.62 2.79
N CYS A 180 -8.19 -12.09 2.37
CA CYS A 180 -9.27 -11.71 3.26
C CYS A 180 -10.56 -12.50 3.02
N VAL A 181 -10.58 -13.48 2.13
CA VAL A 181 -11.79 -14.29 1.88
C VAL A 181 -12.17 -15.08 3.14
N ILE A 182 -13.44 -15.00 3.54
CA ILE A 182 -14.01 -15.85 4.59
C ILE A 182 -14.62 -17.08 3.90
N PHE A 183 -14.03 -18.25 4.16
CA PHE A 183 -14.41 -19.46 3.44
C PHE A 183 -15.73 -20.08 3.95
N SER A 184 -16.52 -20.57 3.01
CA SER A 184 -17.67 -21.46 3.13
C SER A 184 -17.45 -22.65 2.18
N GLU A 185 -18.25 -23.73 2.29
CA GLU A 185 -18.13 -24.88 1.39
C GLU A 185 -18.19 -24.50 -0.10
N GLU A 186 -18.91 -23.44 -0.45
CA GLU A 186 -19.12 -23.01 -1.84
C GLU A 186 -17.90 -22.33 -2.46
N ASN A 187 -16.96 -21.84 -1.64
CA ASN A 187 -15.96 -20.86 -2.08
C ASN A 187 -14.50 -21.24 -1.71
N LYS A 188 -14.27 -22.44 -1.12
CA LYS A 188 -12.97 -22.92 -0.59
C LYS A 188 -11.83 -22.97 -1.61
N ASP A 189 -12.15 -23.21 -2.87
CA ASP A 189 -11.23 -23.35 -4.02
C ASP A 189 -11.26 -22.12 -4.94
N GLY A 190 -11.78 -20.98 -4.46
CA GLY A 190 -11.94 -19.78 -5.27
C GLY A 190 -10.68 -18.95 -5.49
N LEU A 191 -9.60 -19.20 -4.76
CA LEU A 191 -8.35 -18.44 -4.84
C LEU A 191 -7.27 -19.16 -5.64
N ALA A 192 -6.60 -18.40 -6.51
CA ALA A 192 -5.35 -18.79 -7.16
C ALA A 192 -4.35 -17.61 -7.14
N VAL A 193 -3.13 -17.84 -7.64
CA VAL A 193 -2.10 -16.79 -7.75
C VAL A 193 -1.77 -16.53 -9.21
N ALA A 194 -1.89 -15.28 -9.63
CA ALA A 194 -1.34 -14.81 -10.90
C ALA A 194 0.14 -14.44 -10.71
N HIS A 195 1.01 -15.06 -11.51
CA HIS A 195 2.43 -14.76 -11.56
C HIS A 195 2.80 -14.18 -12.93
N PHE A 196 3.31 -12.95 -12.92
CA PHE A 196 3.65 -12.22 -14.14
C PHE A 196 5.15 -12.27 -14.39
N THR A 197 5.59 -13.05 -15.38
CA THR A 197 7.01 -13.20 -15.73
C THR A 197 7.22 -13.15 -17.23
N GLY A 198 8.26 -12.42 -17.68
CA GLY A 198 8.65 -12.37 -19.10
C GLY A 198 7.54 -11.92 -20.07
N GLY A 199 6.56 -11.13 -19.62
CA GLY A 199 5.41 -10.69 -20.42
C GLY A 199 4.27 -11.70 -20.53
N ASN A 200 4.33 -12.83 -19.82
CA ASN A 200 3.27 -13.83 -19.73
C ASN A 200 2.64 -13.85 -18.33
N VAL A 201 1.48 -14.48 -18.23
CA VAL A 201 0.79 -14.70 -16.96
C VAL A 201 0.62 -16.20 -16.75
N GLU A 202 1.21 -16.68 -15.66
CA GLU A 202 1.04 -18.05 -15.17
C GLU A 202 0.02 -18.04 -14.03
N ILE A 203 -0.92 -18.99 -14.06
CA ILE A 203 -1.88 -19.21 -12.97
C ILE A 203 -1.36 -20.36 -12.11
N ILE A 204 -0.89 -20.03 -10.92
CA ILE A 204 -0.35 -20.97 -9.94
C ILE A 204 -1.48 -21.41 -9.01
N GLN A 205 -1.68 -22.72 -8.93
CA GLN A 205 -2.59 -23.29 -7.95
C GLN A 205 -1.95 -23.30 -6.56
N PRO A 206 -2.67 -22.89 -5.50
CA PRO A 206 -2.15 -22.94 -4.14
C PRO A 206 -1.73 -24.35 -3.72
N LEU A 207 -0.62 -24.47 -3.01
CA LEU A 207 -0.26 -25.70 -2.30
C LEU A 207 -1.23 -25.93 -1.14
N ARG A 208 -1.59 -24.85 -0.46
CA ARG A 208 -2.51 -24.82 0.67
C ARG A 208 -3.07 -23.42 0.80
N VAL A 209 -4.34 -23.34 1.17
CA VAL A 209 -4.99 -22.10 1.60
C VAL A 209 -5.35 -22.26 3.07
N THR A 210 -4.91 -21.31 3.89
CA THR A 210 -5.20 -21.26 5.33
C THR A 210 -6.37 -20.30 5.59
N GLU A 211 -6.65 -19.95 6.83
CA GLU A 211 -7.67 -18.94 7.14
C GLU A 211 -7.27 -17.53 6.68
N THR A 212 -5.97 -17.27 6.49
CA THR A 212 -5.45 -15.91 6.24
C THR A 212 -4.45 -15.82 5.09
N HIS A 213 -3.86 -16.95 4.65
CA HIS A 213 -2.79 -16.96 3.65
C HIS A 213 -2.96 -18.06 2.60
N VAL A 214 -2.62 -17.72 1.36
CA VAL A 214 -2.40 -18.63 0.23
C VAL A 214 -0.92 -18.95 0.13
N ILE A 215 -0.57 -20.24 0.10
CA ILE A 215 0.82 -20.71 0.13
C ILE A 215 1.23 -21.27 -1.24
N ILE A 216 2.34 -20.78 -1.80
CA ILE A 216 2.91 -21.24 -3.07
C ILE A 216 4.43 -21.44 -2.98
N ASP A 217 4.95 -22.44 -3.69
CA ASP A 217 6.40 -22.54 -3.92
C ASP A 217 6.83 -21.58 -5.03
N ILE A 218 8.02 -21.00 -4.87
CA ILE A 218 8.57 -20.00 -5.78
C ILE A 218 9.62 -20.66 -6.68
N ARG A 219 9.49 -20.44 -7.99
CA ARG A 219 10.48 -20.86 -9.00
C ARG A 219 11.26 -19.69 -9.56
N ASP A 220 10.54 -18.62 -9.88
CA ASP A 220 11.09 -17.34 -10.32
C ASP A 220 10.44 -16.23 -9.50
N LEU A 221 11.13 -15.11 -9.31
CA LEU A 221 10.62 -13.94 -8.59
C LEU A 221 10.27 -12.82 -9.58
N SER A 222 9.08 -12.24 -9.40
CA SER A 222 8.56 -11.11 -10.18
C SER A 222 7.30 -10.58 -9.49
N ARG A 223 6.20 -10.36 -10.22
CA ARG A 223 4.92 -9.89 -9.67
C ARG A 223 3.98 -11.05 -9.36
N PHE A 224 3.43 -11.06 -8.15
CA PHE A 224 2.47 -12.04 -7.65
C PHE A 224 1.23 -11.35 -7.11
N GLY A 225 0.06 -11.80 -7.51
CA GLY A 225 -1.21 -11.26 -7.02
C GLY A 225 -2.25 -12.36 -6.86
N LEU A 226 -3.06 -12.26 -5.80
CA LEU A 226 -4.18 -13.18 -5.62
C LEU A 226 -5.29 -12.85 -6.62
N ILE A 227 -5.90 -13.90 -7.15
CA ILE A 227 -7.05 -13.80 -8.04
C ILE A 227 -8.19 -14.69 -7.58
N TRP A 228 -9.41 -14.20 -7.80
CA TRP A 228 -10.65 -14.94 -7.66
C TRP A 228 -11.01 -15.60 -8.99
N ILE A 229 -11.08 -16.94 -9.01
CA ILE A 229 -11.29 -17.71 -10.24
C ILE A 229 -12.71 -18.24 -10.43
N LYS A 230 -13.58 -18.09 -9.43
CA LYS A 230 -14.98 -18.52 -9.51
C LYS A 230 -15.88 -17.41 -10.07
N THR A 231 -16.96 -17.85 -10.69
CA THR A 231 -18.04 -16.96 -11.18
C THR A 231 -19.07 -16.62 -10.13
N ILE A 232 -18.96 -17.18 -8.92
CA ILE A 232 -19.84 -16.86 -7.79
C ILE A 232 -19.63 -15.40 -7.38
N PHE A 233 -20.72 -14.66 -7.29
CA PHE A 233 -20.77 -13.28 -6.81
C PHE A 233 -21.17 -13.23 -5.33
N GLY A 234 -20.75 -12.19 -4.63
CA GLY A 234 -21.23 -11.89 -3.29
C GLY A 234 -20.77 -12.88 -2.22
N TYR A 235 -19.47 -12.92 -1.94
CA TYR A 235 -18.89 -13.71 -0.85
C TYR A 235 -18.37 -12.82 0.29
N PRO A 236 -18.33 -13.33 1.53
CA PRO A 236 -17.85 -12.58 2.67
C PRO A 236 -16.32 -12.46 2.67
N ILE A 237 -15.84 -11.32 3.16
CA ILE A 237 -14.43 -11.04 3.39
C ILE A 237 -14.22 -10.40 4.77
N ASP A 238 -13.02 -10.60 5.33
CA ASP A 238 -12.48 -9.75 6.39
C ASP A 238 -12.15 -8.38 5.77
N GLY A 239 -12.90 -7.37 6.18
CA GLY A 239 -12.76 -5.99 5.72
C GLY A 239 -12.12 -5.11 6.78
N GLN A 240 -11.81 -3.89 6.39
CA GLN A 240 -11.32 -2.87 7.30
C GLN A 240 -11.93 -1.49 7.00
N VAL A 241 -12.15 -0.72 8.06
CA VAL A 241 -12.55 0.68 8.03
C VAL A 241 -11.37 1.56 8.43
N LEU A 242 -10.89 2.40 7.51
CA LEU A 242 -9.80 3.35 7.78
C LEU A 242 -10.32 4.79 7.74
N LEU A 243 -9.81 5.62 8.65
CA LEU A 243 -10.28 6.98 8.88
C LEU A 243 -9.16 7.99 8.68
N PHE A 244 -9.39 9.00 7.84
CA PHE A 244 -8.42 10.07 7.57
C PHE A 244 -9.09 11.44 7.68
N LEU A 245 -8.69 12.22 8.67
CA LEU A 245 -9.16 13.59 8.85
C LEU A 245 -8.35 14.55 7.97
N ARG A 246 -9.04 15.34 7.15
CA ARG A 246 -8.39 16.38 6.35
C ARG A 246 -7.88 17.51 7.25
N PRO A 247 -6.76 18.16 6.90
CA PRO A 247 -6.32 19.37 7.58
C PRO A 247 -7.42 20.42 7.58
N VAL A 248 -7.66 21.03 8.73
CA VAL A 248 -8.59 22.15 8.87
C VAL A 248 -7.80 23.43 8.70
N THR A 249 -8.14 24.22 7.69
CA THR A 249 -7.57 25.56 7.48
C THR A 249 -8.33 26.61 8.28
N VAL A 250 -7.73 27.77 8.53
CA VAL A 250 -8.33 28.86 9.32
C VAL A 250 -9.64 29.38 8.70
N GLU A 251 -9.79 29.23 7.39
CA GLU A 251 -10.94 29.70 6.62
C GLU A 251 -12.06 28.65 6.53
N GLN A 252 -11.82 27.41 6.95
CA GLN A 252 -12.80 26.33 6.86
C GLN A 252 -13.71 26.27 8.09
N GLU A 253 -15.01 26.28 7.83
CA GLU A 253 -16.06 26.11 8.86
C GLU A 253 -16.36 24.64 9.16
N GLN A 254 -15.85 23.71 8.34
CA GLN A 254 -16.14 22.28 8.44
C GLN A 254 -14.88 21.41 8.45
N LYS A 255 -14.94 20.33 9.23
CA LYS A 255 -14.05 19.17 9.17
C LYS A 255 -14.58 18.18 8.13
N ILE A 256 -13.68 17.61 7.35
CA ILE A 256 -13.99 16.50 6.43
C ILE A 256 -13.24 15.27 6.88
N LEU A 257 -13.99 14.23 7.25
CA LEU A 257 -13.45 12.92 7.59
C LEU A 257 -13.67 11.97 6.41
N ASN A 258 -12.59 11.47 5.84
CA ASN A 258 -12.62 10.43 4.84
C ASN A 258 -12.74 9.06 5.53
N VAL A 259 -13.68 8.24 5.07
CA VAL A 259 -13.91 6.87 5.53
C VAL A 259 -13.68 5.93 4.37
N HIS A 260 -12.79 4.96 4.55
CA HIS A 260 -12.46 3.96 3.54
C HIS A 260 -12.96 2.60 3.97
N LEU A 261 -13.77 1.96 3.13
CA LEU A 261 -14.06 0.53 3.20
C LEU A 261 -13.06 -0.18 2.30
N LEU A 262 -12.20 -1.02 2.86
CA LEU A 262 -11.17 -1.73 2.10
C LEU A 262 -11.14 -3.22 2.45
N PRO A 263 -10.63 -4.07 1.55
CA PRO A 263 -10.28 -5.44 1.88
C PRO A 263 -9.24 -5.49 3.01
N GLY A 264 -9.35 -6.44 3.93
CA GLY A 264 -8.46 -6.56 5.09
C GLY A 264 -7.01 -6.90 4.74
N ASN A 265 -6.76 -7.38 3.51
CA ASN A 265 -5.42 -7.67 3.00
C ASN A 265 -4.76 -6.48 2.27
N VAL A 266 -5.39 -5.30 2.24
CA VAL A 266 -4.74 -4.06 1.81
C VAL A 266 -3.83 -3.54 2.94
N PRO A 267 -2.52 -3.33 2.71
CA PRO A 267 -1.64 -2.79 3.74
C PRO A 267 -2.02 -1.37 4.12
N VAL A 268 -2.22 -1.12 5.42
CA VAL A 268 -2.57 0.21 5.95
C VAL A 268 -1.49 1.24 5.60
N THR A 269 -0.23 0.82 5.56
CA THR A 269 0.92 1.68 5.19
C THR A 269 0.81 2.24 3.78
N GLU A 270 0.28 1.49 2.80
CA GLU A 270 0.04 2.01 1.44
C GLU A 270 -1.04 3.10 1.43
N VAL A 271 -2.12 2.88 2.18
CA VAL A 271 -3.23 3.83 2.28
C VAL A 271 -2.79 5.11 2.99
N GLN A 272 -1.99 4.98 4.06
CA GLN A 272 -1.41 6.11 4.78
C GLN A 272 -0.45 6.92 3.89
N CYS A 273 0.39 6.28 3.10
CA CYS A 273 1.28 6.97 2.17
C CYS A 273 0.51 7.74 1.09
N PHE A 274 -0.57 7.15 0.56
CA PHE A 274 -1.44 7.85 -0.39
C PHE A 274 -2.13 9.08 0.26
N HIS A 275 -2.54 8.97 1.52
CA HIS A 275 -3.17 10.06 2.28
C HIS A 275 -2.20 10.79 3.23
N HIS A 276 -0.91 10.89 2.89
CA HIS A 276 0.14 11.45 3.77
C HIS A 276 -0.13 12.87 4.27
N ASN A 277 -0.95 13.64 3.54
CA ASN A 277 -1.36 15.00 3.91
C ASN A 277 -2.58 15.06 4.85
N LYS A 278 -3.09 13.90 5.32
CA LYS A 278 -4.24 13.78 6.21
C LYS A 278 -3.84 13.09 7.50
N SER A 279 -4.56 13.35 8.57
CA SER A 279 -4.33 12.69 9.86
C SER A 279 -5.05 11.34 9.88
N TYR A 280 -4.29 10.25 9.91
CA TYR A 280 -4.84 8.92 10.16
C TYR A 280 -5.36 8.83 11.60
N ILE A 281 -6.61 8.38 11.77
CA ILE A 281 -7.20 8.17 13.09
C ILE A 281 -7.21 6.67 13.37
N GLU A 282 -6.38 6.24 14.31
CA GLU A 282 -6.34 4.85 14.75
C GLU A 282 -7.64 4.46 15.46
N THR A 283 -8.20 3.31 15.06
CA THR A 283 -9.41 2.73 15.64
C THR A 283 -9.44 1.23 15.39
N SER A 284 -10.35 0.50 16.04
CA SER A 284 -10.61 -0.89 15.66
C SER A 284 -11.22 -0.92 14.26
N SER A 285 -10.43 -1.31 13.26
CA SER A 285 -10.79 -1.21 11.85
C SER A 285 -11.56 -2.43 11.32
N LYS A 286 -11.36 -3.62 11.90
CA LYS A 286 -11.90 -4.88 11.39
C LYS A 286 -13.44 -4.90 11.29
N CYS A 287 -13.95 -5.40 10.17
CA CYS A 287 -15.37 -5.64 9.90
C CYS A 287 -15.56 -6.84 8.96
N CYS A 288 -16.78 -7.31 8.79
CA CYS A 288 -17.12 -8.34 7.79
C CYS A 288 -17.89 -7.68 6.64
N LEU A 289 -17.31 -7.70 5.44
CA LEU A 289 -17.92 -7.13 4.24
C LEU A 289 -18.30 -8.25 3.27
N PHE A 290 -19.23 -7.97 2.38
CA PHE A 290 -19.58 -8.83 1.25
C PHE A 290 -19.27 -8.08 -0.03
N THR A 291 -18.69 -8.77 -1.01
CA THR A 291 -18.46 -8.18 -2.32
C THR A 291 -19.78 -7.82 -2.99
N ASP A 292 -19.77 -6.76 -3.81
CA ASP A 292 -20.89 -6.32 -4.64
C ASP A 292 -22.15 -5.93 -3.84
N ARG A 293 -22.03 -5.66 -2.53
CA ARG A 293 -23.11 -5.18 -1.67
C ARG A 293 -23.04 -3.69 -1.40
N GLN A 294 -24.19 -3.09 -1.10
CA GLN A 294 -24.32 -1.67 -0.81
C GLN A 294 -24.23 -1.41 0.69
N TYR A 295 -23.44 -0.41 1.06
CA TYR A 295 -23.20 0.00 2.44
C TYR A 295 -23.51 1.48 2.64
N SER A 296 -23.83 1.87 3.87
CA SER A 296 -23.93 3.28 4.28
C SER A 296 -23.29 3.50 5.64
N LEU A 297 -22.96 4.76 5.95
CA LEU A 297 -22.56 5.13 7.30
C LEU A 297 -23.79 5.47 8.16
N CYS A 298 -23.70 5.12 9.44
CA CYS A 298 -24.52 5.73 10.48
C CYS A 298 -23.64 6.69 11.30
N CYS A 299 -24.07 7.95 11.42
CA CYS A 299 -23.34 9.01 12.14
C CYS A 299 -24.15 9.50 13.33
N GLN A 300 -23.46 9.84 14.42
CA GLN A 300 -24.02 10.72 15.47
C GLN A 300 -23.03 11.86 15.74
N PRO A 301 -23.49 13.13 15.75
CA PRO A 301 -24.91 13.56 15.77
C PRO A 301 -25.65 13.34 14.43
N GLU A 302 -26.99 13.20 14.45
CA GLU A 302 -27.77 12.77 13.27
C GLU A 302 -27.75 13.78 12.09
N ASN A 303 -27.30 15.00 12.35
CA ASN A 303 -27.16 16.06 11.36
C ASN A 303 -25.81 16.04 10.60
N CYS A 304 -24.98 15.00 10.75
CA CYS A 304 -23.80 14.84 9.89
C CYS A 304 -24.23 14.71 8.43
N GLU A 305 -23.60 15.47 7.54
CA GLU A 305 -23.74 15.23 6.11
C GLU A 305 -22.73 14.14 5.69
N VAL A 306 -23.23 13.10 5.01
CA VAL A 306 -22.42 11.99 4.51
C VAL A 306 -22.61 11.89 3.00
N GLN A 307 -21.49 11.87 2.26
CA GLN A 307 -21.49 11.70 0.81
C GLN A 307 -20.57 10.55 0.37
N PRO A 308 -21.01 9.65 -0.52
CA PRO A 308 -22.40 9.45 -0.93
C PRO A 308 -23.26 8.91 0.23
N MET A 309 -24.59 8.92 0.08
CA MET A 309 -25.50 8.35 1.10
C MET A 309 -25.30 6.83 1.27
N SER A 310 -24.81 6.17 0.22
CA SER A 310 -24.48 4.75 0.21
C SER A 310 -23.57 4.43 -0.97
N GLU A 311 -22.77 3.38 -0.87
CA GLU A 311 -21.84 2.95 -1.92
C GLU A 311 -21.77 1.43 -2.03
N ILE A 312 -21.55 0.91 -3.25
CA ILE A 312 -21.34 -0.51 -3.49
C ILE A 312 -19.87 -0.85 -3.22
N PHE A 313 -19.62 -1.83 -2.34
CA PHE A 313 -18.28 -2.31 -2.07
C PHE A 313 -17.78 -3.23 -3.19
N GLN A 314 -16.76 -2.77 -3.91
CA GLN A 314 -16.05 -3.53 -4.94
C GLN A 314 -14.72 -4.04 -4.37
N LEU A 315 -14.41 -5.32 -4.63
CA LEU A 315 -13.19 -5.96 -4.11
C LEU A 315 -11.92 -5.44 -4.79
N ASP A 316 -12.02 -4.94 -6.01
CA ASP A 316 -10.88 -4.62 -6.90
C ASP A 316 -10.06 -3.38 -6.48
N ASN A 317 -10.42 -2.71 -5.39
CA ASN A 317 -9.70 -1.54 -4.89
C ASN A 317 -8.40 -1.89 -4.13
N PHE A 318 -7.40 -2.35 -4.88
CA PHE A 318 -6.04 -2.66 -4.38
C PHE A 318 -5.01 -1.58 -4.69
N GLY A 319 -5.46 -0.35 -5.01
CA GLY A 319 -4.61 0.77 -5.39
C GLY A 319 -4.37 0.87 -6.91
N PRO A 320 -3.56 1.85 -7.35
CA PRO A 320 -2.74 2.75 -6.52
C PRO A 320 -3.54 3.90 -5.90
N ASN A 321 -4.79 4.10 -6.33
CA ASN A 321 -5.61 5.21 -5.87
C ASN A 321 -6.60 4.74 -4.79
N TYR A 322 -6.32 5.06 -3.53
CA TYR A 322 -7.21 4.73 -2.43
C TYR A 322 -8.23 5.84 -2.19
N HIS A 323 -9.28 5.90 -3.01
CA HIS A 323 -10.37 6.86 -2.83
C HIS A 323 -11.22 6.53 -1.59
N PRO A 324 -11.75 7.55 -0.88
CA PRO A 324 -12.69 7.32 0.21
C PRO A 324 -13.99 6.74 -0.32
N SER A 325 -14.57 5.79 0.44
CA SER A 325 -15.92 5.29 0.18
C SER A 325 -16.98 6.26 0.69
N PHE A 326 -16.63 7.07 1.70
CA PHE A 326 -17.51 8.13 2.20
C PHE A 326 -16.69 9.32 2.69
N GLU A 327 -17.31 10.50 2.61
CA GLU A 327 -16.87 11.75 3.20
C GLU A 327 -17.93 12.19 4.21
N VAL A 328 -17.50 12.44 5.44
CA VAL A 328 -18.36 12.95 6.52
C VAL A 328 -18.00 14.41 6.78
N PHE A 329 -18.97 15.30 6.59
CA PHE A 329 -18.84 16.73 6.82
C PHE A 329 -19.38 17.08 8.20
N LEU A 330 -18.54 17.73 9.00
CA LEU A 330 -18.78 17.98 10.41
C LEU A 330 -18.47 19.44 10.71
N ASP A 331 -19.27 20.08 11.57
CA ASP A 331 -18.94 21.41 12.09
C ASP A 331 -17.57 21.39 12.80
N VAL A 332 -16.76 22.43 12.61
CA VAL A 332 -15.40 22.51 13.16
C VAL A 332 -15.35 22.35 14.69
N ASN A 333 -16.42 22.70 15.40
CA ASN A 333 -16.52 22.59 16.86
C ASN A 333 -16.77 21.16 17.34
N ILE A 334 -17.17 20.24 16.46
CA ILE A 334 -17.38 18.84 16.80
C ILE A 334 -16.02 18.19 17.08
N LYS A 335 -15.82 17.75 18.33
CA LYS A 335 -14.60 17.06 18.79
C LYS A 335 -14.71 15.54 18.74
N GLU A 336 -15.92 15.01 18.77
CA GLU A 336 -16.19 13.58 18.78
C GLU A 336 -17.37 13.28 17.86
N VAL A 337 -17.28 12.20 17.09
CA VAL A 337 -18.36 11.66 16.27
C VAL A 337 -18.51 10.17 16.59
N LYS A 338 -19.73 9.63 16.52
CA LYS A 338 -19.92 8.18 16.51
C LYS A 338 -20.19 7.73 15.09
N LEU A 339 -19.42 6.76 14.60
CA LEU A 339 -19.55 6.23 13.24
C LEU A 339 -19.71 4.72 13.29
N GLY A 340 -20.59 4.19 12.45
CA GLY A 340 -20.77 2.77 12.17
C GLY A 340 -20.99 2.54 10.67
N VAL A 341 -20.82 1.30 10.22
CA VAL A 341 -21.10 0.88 8.83
C VAL A 341 -22.26 -0.12 8.85
N VAL A 342 -23.24 0.11 7.98
CA VAL A 342 -24.45 -0.69 7.88
C VAL A 342 -24.55 -1.28 6.47
N ASP A 343 -24.78 -2.60 6.40
CA ASP A 343 -25.16 -3.30 5.17
C ASP A 343 -26.62 -2.94 4.81
N LYS A 344 -26.87 -2.51 3.58
CA LYS A 344 -28.18 -2.09 3.08
C LYS A 344 -29.08 -3.25 2.65
N THR A 345 -28.77 -4.49 3.04
CA THR A 345 -29.72 -5.61 2.96
C THR A 345 -30.98 -5.33 3.78
N GLU A 346 -32.05 -6.11 3.55
CA GLU A 346 -33.36 -5.93 4.22
C GLU A 346 -33.26 -5.86 5.75
N ASP A 347 -32.33 -6.59 6.36
CA ASP A 347 -32.12 -6.64 7.81
C ASP A 347 -31.34 -5.44 8.37
N GLY A 348 -30.74 -4.59 7.52
CA GLY A 348 -30.01 -3.39 7.96
C GLY A 348 -28.87 -3.69 8.94
N LYS A 349 -28.12 -4.78 8.72
CA LYS A 349 -27.12 -5.27 9.68
C LYS A 349 -25.94 -4.32 9.82
N GLU A 350 -25.62 -3.95 11.05
CA GLU A 350 -24.41 -3.20 11.36
C GLU A 350 -23.17 -4.11 11.30
N VAL A 351 -22.31 -3.88 10.29
CA VAL A 351 -21.11 -4.70 10.03
C VAL A 351 -19.85 -4.15 10.68
N TRP A 352 -19.87 -2.85 11.01
CA TRP A 352 -18.86 -2.19 11.84
C TRP A 352 -19.61 -1.36 12.90
N PRO A 353 -19.66 -1.83 14.15
CA PRO A 353 -20.48 -1.20 15.19
C PRO A 353 -20.12 0.26 15.46
N ARG A 354 -21.13 1.05 15.82
CA ARG A 354 -20.99 2.46 16.19
C ARG A 354 -19.94 2.66 17.27
N ARG A 355 -18.88 3.38 16.89
CA ARG A 355 -17.71 3.64 17.73
C ARG A 355 -17.47 5.12 17.87
N ARG A 356 -16.99 5.51 19.06
CA ARG A 356 -16.61 6.89 19.38
C ARG A 356 -15.28 7.21 18.71
N ILE A 357 -15.26 8.23 17.86
CA ILE A 357 -14.09 8.69 17.10
C ILE A 357 -13.77 10.11 17.55
N LEU A 358 -12.56 10.30 18.07
CA LEU A 358 -12.07 11.60 18.49
C LEU A 358 -11.45 12.34 17.28
N LEU A 359 -11.96 13.54 17.00
CA LEU A 359 -11.59 14.40 15.86
C LEU A 359 -10.60 15.48 16.30
N THR A 360 -9.56 15.06 17.01
CA THR A 360 -8.46 15.95 17.37
C THR A 360 -7.67 16.23 16.11
N ALA A 361 -7.68 17.47 15.64
CA ALA A 361 -6.62 17.93 14.76
C ALA A 361 -5.30 17.79 15.55
N PRO A 362 -4.20 17.30 14.97
CA PRO A 362 -2.92 17.30 15.67
C PRO A 362 -2.60 18.75 16.06
N SER A 363 -2.84 19.10 17.33
CA SER A 363 -2.28 20.30 17.91
C SER A 363 -0.77 20.12 17.82
N LYS A 364 -0.05 21.15 17.38
CA LYS A 364 1.39 21.25 17.64
C LYS A 364 1.62 21.29 19.16
N ALA A 365 1.54 20.14 19.80
CA ALA A 365 1.80 19.90 21.21
C ALA A 365 1.98 18.38 21.39
N ALA A 366 3.24 17.99 21.55
CA ALA A 366 3.75 16.67 21.94
C ALA A 366 3.41 15.48 21.00
N GLU A 367 4.26 15.28 19.99
CA GLU A 367 4.45 13.96 19.39
C GLU A 367 5.13 12.99 20.37
N PRO A 368 4.65 11.75 20.54
CA PRO A 368 5.47 10.60 20.93
C PRO A 368 6.32 10.15 19.73
N PRO A 369 7.54 9.61 19.93
CA PRO A 369 8.60 9.72 18.94
C PRO A 369 8.44 8.76 17.76
N ALA A 370 8.03 9.29 16.61
CA ALA A 370 8.63 8.88 15.36
C ALA A 370 10.07 9.44 15.32
N HIS A 371 11.00 8.73 14.72
CA HIS A 371 12.42 9.09 14.64
C HIS A 371 12.62 10.55 14.21
N ARG A 372 12.76 11.43 15.20
CA ARG A 372 13.02 12.86 15.03
C ARG A 372 14.33 12.97 14.26
N ARG A 373 14.27 13.42 13.00
CA ARG A 373 15.46 13.97 12.32
C ARG A 373 16.01 15.01 13.30
N ILE A 374 17.18 14.75 13.87
CA ILE A 374 17.78 15.67 14.84
C ILE A 374 18.32 16.82 13.99
N PRO A 375 17.80 18.06 14.12
CA PRO A 375 18.38 19.19 13.43
C PRO A 375 19.88 19.25 13.72
N GLU A 376 20.71 19.53 12.72
CA GLU A 376 22.18 19.51 12.85
C GLU A 376 22.67 20.41 13.99
N THR A 377 21.94 21.50 14.25
CA THR A 377 22.18 22.43 15.36
C THR A 377 21.89 21.78 16.73
N GLU A 378 20.80 21.02 16.85
CA GLU A 378 20.42 20.29 18.07
C GLU A 378 21.40 19.13 18.32
N PHE A 379 21.89 18.48 17.27
CA PHE A 379 22.90 17.43 17.37
C PHE A 379 24.22 17.95 17.94
N VAL A 380 24.77 19.05 17.40
CA VAL A 380 26.04 19.63 17.87
C VAL A 380 25.93 20.07 19.33
N ASN A 381 24.81 20.72 19.69
CA ASN A 381 24.57 21.18 21.05
C ASN A 381 24.44 20.01 22.05
N THR A 382 23.73 18.95 21.66
CA THR A 382 23.46 17.80 22.53
C THR A 382 24.68 16.88 22.69
N HIS A 383 25.50 16.76 21.64
CA HIS A 383 26.62 15.81 21.61
C HIS A 383 28.00 16.45 21.74
N GLY A 384 28.10 17.75 22.02
CA GLY A 384 29.36 18.49 22.10
C GLY A 384 30.46 17.82 22.92
N ASP A 385 30.13 17.25 24.09
CA ASP A 385 31.11 16.55 24.94
C ASP A 385 31.59 15.24 24.31
N LYS A 386 30.69 14.47 23.71
CA LYS A 386 31.03 13.20 23.03
C LYS A 386 31.83 13.45 21.76
N LEU A 387 31.49 14.51 21.02
CA LEU A 387 32.25 14.96 19.86
C LEU A 387 33.66 15.40 20.26
N THR A 388 33.79 16.15 21.37
CA THR A 388 35.08 16.57 21.93
C THR A 388 36.00 15.39 22.26
N GLN A 389 35.44 14.29 22.76
CA GLN A 389 36.22 13.13 23.15
C GLN A 389 36.57 12.19 21.99
N ARG A 390 35.70 12.08 20.98
CA ARG A 390 35.74 10.98 20.00
C ARG A 390 36.05 11.38 18.57
N VAL A 391 35.94 12.66 18.22
CA VAL A 391 36.32 13.11 16.87
C VAL A 391 37.84 13.09 16.74
N SER A 392 38.33 12.29 15.80
CA SER A 392 39.77 12.16 15.54
C SER A 392 40.24 13.13 14.45
N SER A 393 39.35 13.45 13.50
CA SER A 393 39.65 14.27 12.31
C SER A 393 39.44 15.79 12.51
N VAL A 394 39.69 16.31 13.73
CA VAL A 394 39.38 17.70 14.12
C VAL A 394 40.02 18.74 13.18
N MET A 395 41.29 18.56 12.82
CA MET A 395 42.01 19.51 11.96
C MET A 395 41.53 19.50 10.51
N ALA A 396 41.19 18.33 9.96
CA ALA A 396 40.66 18.22 8.59
C ALA A 396 39.29 18.94 8.47
N ILE A 397 38.46 18.83 9.50
CA ILE A 397 37.19 19.55 9.59
C ILE A 397 37.44 21.06 9.73
N ALA A 398 38.36 21.48 10.61
CA ALA A 398 38.70 22.89 10.80
C ALA A 398 39.27 23.54 9.51
N ASP A 399 40.12 22.84 8.78
CA ASP A 399 40.69 23.30 7.50
C ASP A 399 39.61 23.49 6.44
N SER A 400 38.67 22.55 6.38
CA SER A 400 37.51 22.61 5.47
C SER A 400 36.61 23.80 5.80
N LEU A 401 36.33 24.06 7.09
CA LEU A 401 35.54 25.20 7.54
C LEU A 401 36.24 26.54 7.29
N LYS A 402 37.57 26.62 7.45
CA LYS A 402 38.36 27.80 7.11
C LYS A 402 38.35 28.08 5.61
N THR A 403 38.53 27.04 4.78
CA THR A 403 38.52 27.16 3.32
C THR A 403 37.18 27.67 2.81
N LYS A 404 36.08 27.24 3.42
CA LYS A 404 34.72 27.72 3.14
C LYS A 404 34.40 29.08 3.77
N LYS A 405 35.37 29.73 4.45
CA LYS A 405 35.23 31.02 5.15
C LYS A 405 34.13 31.04 6.21
N ILE A 406 33.85 29.88 6.82
CA ILE A 406 32.83 29.73 7.87
C ILE A 406 33.42 30.10 9.24
N ILE A 407 34.70 29.77 9.46
CA ILE A 407 35.47 30.23 10.62
C ILE A 407 36.58 31.18 10.15
N THR A 408 36.92 32.16 11.00
CA THR A 408 37.94 33.15 10.65
C THR A 408 39.36 32.59 10.78
N PRO A 409 40.36 33.16 10.09
CA PRO A 409 41.77 32.77 10.25
C PRO A 409 42.26 32.82 11.70
N GLU A 410 41.77 33.77 12.49
CA GLU A 410 42.11 33.94 13.91
C GLU A 410 41.53 32.81 14.77
N MET A 411 40.27 32.42 14.51
CA MET A 411 39.61 31.29 15.18
C MET A 411 40.31 29.96 14.83
N TRP A 412 40.62 29.77 13.55
CA TRP A 412 41.37 28.59 13.10
C TRP A 412 42.77 28.54 13.72
N SER A 413 43.48 29.67 13.83
CA SER A 413 44.80 29.70 14.46
C SER A 413 44.74 29.27 15.93
N LYS A 414 43.68 29.65 16.67
CA LYS A 414 43.47 29.20 18.05
C LYS A 414 43.22 27.69 18.14
N ILE A 415 42.49 27.13 17.18
CA ILE A 415 42.28 25.67 17.07
C ILE A 415 43.60 24.97 16.73
N HIS A 416 44.40 25.52 15.83
CA HIS A 416 45.65 24.91 15.37
C HIS A 416 46.71 24.80 16.48
N VAL A 417 46.84 25.84 17.30
CA VAL A 417 47.88 25.98 18.35
C VAL A 417 47.56 25.19 19.63
N ALA A 418 46.31 24.76 19.83
CA ALA A 418 45.95 23.94 20.99
C ALA A 418 46.77 22.62 21.05
N GLU A 419 47.14 22.18 22.25
CA GLU A 419 48.08 21.08 22.43
C GLU A 419 47.43 19.72 22.17
N THR A 420 46.21 19.52 22.67
CA THR A 420 45.51 18.22 22.60
C THR A 420 44.37 18.20 21.57
N PRO A 421 44.07 17.07 20.90
CA PRO A 421 42.94 16.96 19.98
C PRO A 421 41.59 17.38 20.60
N GLN A 422 41.41 17.13 21.89
CA GLN A 422 40.21 17.49 22.64
C GLN A 422 40.09 19.01 22.82
N GLU A 423 41.18 19.69 23.16
CA GLU A 423 41.20 21.16 23.22
C GLU A 423 40.96 21.80 21.86
N LYS A 424 41.54 21.22 20.80
CA LYS A 424 41.26 21.65 19.42
C LYS A 424 39.77 21.56 19.10
N MET A 425 39.14 20.44 19.48
CA MET A 425 37.72 20.23 19.23
C MET A 425 36.85 21.18 20.06
N ARG A 426 37.24 21.48 21.31
CA ARG A 426 36.56 22.47 22.15
C ARG A 426 36.63 23.87 21.56
N HIS A 427 37.80 24.27 21.04
CA HIS A 427 37.95 25.54 20.33
C HIS A 427 37.15 25.57 19.03
N LEU A 428 37.05 24.44 18.33
CA LEU A 428 36.23 24.32 17.13
C LEU A 428 34.75 24.50 17.44
N LEU A 429 34.20 23.82 18.45
CA LEU A 429 32.81 23.98 18.89
C LEU A 429 32.50 25.44 19.27
N ASN A 430 33.41 26.11 19.98
CA ASN A 430 33.25 27.54 20.30
C ASN A 430 33.25 28.45 19.05
N ALA A 431 34.03 28.10 18.02
CA ALA A 431 34.02 28.82 16.76
C ALA A 431 32.69 28.62 16.00
N LEU A 432 32.08 27.42 16.09
CA LEU A 432 30.76 27.15 15.52
C LEU A 432 29.65 27.96 16.20
N GLU A 433 29.72 28.17 17.52
CA GLU A 433 28.77 29.05 18.23
C GLU A 433 28.83 30.48 17.69
N SER A 434 30.04 30.97 17.37
CA SER A 434 30.23 32.30 16.80
C SER A 434 29.76 32.39 15.33
N GLY A 435 29.78 31.26 14.61
CA GLY A 435 29.34 31.15 13.22
C GLY A 435 27.84 30.87 13.03
N GLY A 436 27.10 30.64 14.12
CA GLY A 436 25.66 30.39 14.12
C GLY A 436 25.23 29.07 13.47
N ASP A 437 23.93 28.93 13.20
CA ASP A 437 23.32 27.67 12.75
C ASP A 437 23.94 27.13 11.44
N ASN A 438 24.29 28.01 10.50
CA ASN A 438 24.93 27.64 9.25
C ASN A 438 26.30 26.96 9.47
N ALA A 439 27.05 27.40 10.48
CA ALA A 439 28.33 26.77 10.81
C ALA A 439 28.14 25.37 11.40
N LYS A 440 27.11 25.17 12.23
CA LYS A 440 26.77 23.86 12.82
C LYS A 440 26.26 22.87 11.77
N VAL A 441 25.45 23.31 10.82
CA VAL A 441 24.99 22.49 9.68
C VAL A 441 26.18 22.01 8.85
N GLU A 442 27.07 22.91 8.46
CA GLU A 442 28.23 22.55 7.64
C GLU A 442 29.23 21.67 8.41
N PHE A 443 29.39 21.89 9.71
CA PHE A 443 30.16 21.00 10.57
C PHE A 443 29.58 19.58 10.60
N CYS A 444 28.26 19.42 10.74
CA CYS A 444 27.60 18.10 10.68
C CYS A 444 27.78 17.42 9.32
N ARG A 445 27.72 18.18 8.22
CA ARG A 445 28.02 17.66 6.88
C ARG A 445 29.43 17.11 6.79
N LEU A 446 30.43 17.85 7.29
CA LEU A 446 31.82 17.41 7.33
C LEU A 446 32.01 16.21 8.28
N LEU A 447 31.28 16.16 9.40
CA LEU A 447 31.35 15.04 10.32
C LEU A 447 30.85 13.74 9.68
N LYS A 448 29.80 13.79 8.83
CA LYS A 448 29.34 12.64 8.03
C LYS A 448 30.38 12.18 7.02
N GLU A 449 31.17 13.11 6.49
CA GLU A 449 32.19 12.85 5.48
C GLU A 449 33.46 12.23 6.08
N TYR A 450 33.95 12.78 7.20
CA TYR A 450 35.21 12.36 7.82
C TYR A 450 35.04 11.29 8.90
N GLU A 451 33.88 11.22 9.58
CA GLU A 451 33.64 10.32 10.72
C GLU A 451 32.24 9.63 10.65
N PRO A 452 31.90 8.94 9.54
CA PRO A 452 30.55 8.39 9.32
C PRO A 452 30.11 7.38 10.39
N GLY A 453 31.05 6.61 10.94
CA GLY A 453 30.77 5.65 12.02
C GLY A 453 30.32 6.33 13.31
N LEU A 454 30.91 7.48 13.65
CA LEU A 454 30.56 8.26 14.83
C LEU A 454 29.18 8.92 14.68
N VAL A 455 28.85 9.39 13.47
CA VAL A 455 27.50 9.93 13.19
C VAL A 455 26.45 8.83 13.29
N LYS A 456 26.69 7.64 12.72
CA LYS A 456 25.76 6.51 12.81
C LYS A 456 25.46 6.09 14.26
N GLU A 457 26.42 6.26 15.17
CA GLU A 457 26.25 5.93 16.58
C GLU A 457 25.60 7.05 17.40
N LEU A 458 26.06 8.30 17.24
CA LEU A 458 25.58 9.43 18.05
C LEU A 458 24.29 10.04 17.52
N GLY A 459 24.04 9.94 16.21
CA GLY A 459 22.90 10.54 15.53
C GLY A 459 22.56 9.76 14.26
N PRO A 460 22.01 8.54 14.36
CA PRO A 460 21.62 7.72 13.19
C PRO A 460 20.57 8.41 12.28
N HIS A 461 19.97 9.50 12.76
CA HIS A 461 18.98 10.32 12.06
C HIS A 461 19.46 11.76 11.82
N LEU A 462 20.78 12.02 11.95
CA LEU A 462 21.44 13.29 11.61
C LEU A 462 21.51 13.47 10.09
#